data_AF-A0AAF0TV34-F1
#
_entry.id   AF-A0AAF0TV34-F1
#
_cell.length_a   1.000
_cell.length_b   1.000
_cell.length_c   1.000
_cell.angle_alpha   90.00
_cell.angle_beta   90.00
_cell.angle_gamma   90.00
#
_symmetry.space_group_name_H-M   'P 1'
#
loop_
_entity.id
_entity.type
_entity.pdbx_description
1 polymer ?
#
loop_
_entity_poly.entity_id
_entity_poly.type
_entity_poly.pdbx_seq_one_letter_code
_entity_poly.pdbx_strand_id
1 'polypeptide(L)'
;MARLAIKGGDPMLARICGTIAADEKRHEHVYTRIVEKLLEVDPNVTMLAIAHMMKKKIIMPMHLIYDGQDPNIFEHFSAIGERQGIYTSQHYAEILDFFITRWKLEKLEGLIGEARRAHDYVCGLPPRVRKLESRAKKIEPRQVKFSWIFNKQVTA
;
A
#
# COMPACT_ATOMS: atom_id res chain seq x y z
N MET A 1 -9.90 8.85 3.71
CA MET A 1 -10.04 10.28 4.09
C MET A 1 -11.33 10.93 3.64
N ALA A 2 -11.65 11.05 2.34
CA ALA A 2 -12.89 11.74 1.89
C ALA A 2 -14.18 11.22 2.56
N ARG A 3 -14.34 9.89 2.67
CA ARG A 3 -15.48 9.28 3.37
C ARG A 3 -15.54 9.65 4.86
N LEU A 4 -14.39 9.79 5.54
CA LEU A 4 -14.33 10.22 6.94
C LEU A 4 -14.73 11.69 7.08
N ALA A 5 -14.29 12.55 6.15
CA ALA A 5 -14.69 13.95 6.13
C ALA A 5 -16.20 14.13 5.95
N ILE A 6 -16.82 13.36 5.04
CA ILE A 6 -18.29 13.33 4.87
C ILE A 6 -18.98 12.93 6.18
N LYS A 7 -18.52 11.83 6.82
CA LYS A 7 -19.06 11.39 8.11
C LYS A 7 -18.87 12.42 9.22
N GLY A 8 -17.79 13.20 9.16
CA GLY A 8 -17.51 14.30 10.07
C GLY A 8 -18.28 15.58 9.77
N GLY A 9 -19.13 15.59 8.73
CA GLY A 9 -19.94 16.76 8.36
C GLY A 9 -19.17 17.85 7.62
N ASP A 10 -17.99 17.55 7.07
CA ASP A 10 -17.16 18.52 6.32
C ASP A 10 -17.15 18.18 4.81
N PRO A 11 -18.09 18.74 4.03
CA PRO A 11 -18.18 18.50 2.59
C PRO A 11 -17.03 19.14 1.80
N MET A 12 -16.43 20.21 2.34
CA MET A 12 -15.32 20.90 1.67
C MET A 12 -14.07 20.02 1.76
N LEU A 13 -13.73 19.55 2.95
CA LEU A 13 -12.59 18.64 3.14
C LEU A 13 -12.76 17.35 2.34
N ALA A 14 -14.00 16.82 2.27
CA ALA A 14 -14.30 15.68 1.42
C ALA A 14 -14.00 15.95 -0.07
N ARG A 15 -14.34 17.14 -0.57
CA ARG A 15 -14.05 17.56 -1.95
C ARG A 15 -12.55 17.69 -2.21
N ILE A 16 -11.78 18.26 -1.28
CA ILE A 16 -10.31 18.32 -1.40
C ILE A 16 -9.73 16.91 -1.50
N CYS A 17 -10.06 16.03 -0.54
CA CYS A 17 -9.57 14.66 -0.54
C CYS A 17 -9.98 13.90 -1.81
N GLY A 18 -11.20 14.12 -2.31
CA GLY A 18 -11.70 13.50 -3.53
C GLY A 18 -10.97 13.98 -4.79
N THR A 19 -10.63 15.26 -4.85
CA THR A 19 -9.88 15.84 -5.97
C THR A 19 -8.48 15.25 -6.05
N ILE A 20 -7.76 15.19 -4.92
CA ILE A 20 -6.44 14.55 -4.86
C ILE A 20 -6.55 13.07 -5.28
N ALA A 21 -7.54 12.33 -4.76
CA ALA A 21 -7.72 10.92 -5.11
C ALA A 21 -8.02 10.71 -6.61
N ALA A 22 -8.72 11.64 -7.26
CA ALA A 22 -8.96 11.59 -8.70
C ALA A 22 -7.65 11.74 -9.50
N ASP A 23 -6.75 12.60 -9.03
CA ASP A 23 -5.43 12.81 -9.63
C ASP A 23 -4.56 11.57 -9.44
N GLU A 24 -4.53 10.99 -8.24
CA GLU A 24 -3.79 9.75 -7.99
C GLU A 24 -4.31 8.58 -8.80
N LYS A 25 -5.61 8.54 -9.10
CA LYS A 25 -6.17 7.51 -10.00
C LYS A 25 -5.64 7.67 -11.44
N ARG A 26 -5.44 8.91 -11.90
CA ARG A 26 -4.85 9.17 -13.21
C ARG A 26 -3.36 8.77 -13.23
N HIS A 27 -2.63 9.06 -12.16
CA HIS A 27 -1.23 8.62 -12.02
C HIS A 27 -1.12 7.10 -12.03
N GLU A 28 -1.92 6.40 -11.21
CA GLU A 28 -1.97 4.94 -11.20
C GLU A 28 -2.23 4.40 -12.61
N HIS A 29 -3.22 4.94 -13.32
CA HIS A 29 -3.53 4.50 -14.68
C HIS A 29 -2.34 4.60 -15.65
N VAL A 30 -1.58 5.70 -15.59
CA VAL A 30 -0.40 5.88 -16.44
C VAL A 30 0.68 4.84 -16.10
N TYR A 31 1.06 4.72 -14.83
CA TYR A 31 2.10 3.77 -14.41
C TYR A 31 1.71 2.32 -14.70
N THR A 32 0.44 1.97 -14.49
CA THR A 32 -0.10 0.65 -14.81
C THR A 32 0.06 0.30 -16.28
N ARG A 33 -0.18 1.24 -17.20
CA ARG A 33 -0.01 1.03 -18.65
C ARG A 33 1.45 0.92 -19.06
N ILE A 34 2.35 1.65 -18.39
CA ILE A 34 3.79 1.51 -18.62
C ILE A 34 4.24 0.09 -18.29
N VAL A 35 3.91 -0.42 -17.10
CA VAL A 35 4.30 -1.78 -16.69
C VAL A 35 3.60 -2.85 -17.55
N GLU A 36 2.35 -2.63 -17.94
CA GLU A 36 1.65 -3.50 -18.90
C GLU A 36 2.43 -3.60 -20.21
N LYS A 37 2.90 -2.48 -20.75
CA LYS A 37 3.70 -2.49 -21.99
C LYS A 37 5.05 -3.18 -21.81
N LEU A 38 5.68 -3.02 -20.64
CA LEU A 38 6.93 -3.72 -20.32
C LEU A 38 6.73 -5.24 -20.25
N LEU A 39 5.60 -5.71 -19.71
CA LEU A 39 5.26 -7.14 -19.69
C LEU A 39 5.02 -7.71 -21.10
N GLU A 40 4.47 -6.91 -22.02
CA GLU A 40 4.32 -7.32 -23.43
C GLU A 40 5.67 -7.44 -24.16
N VAL A 41 6.59 -6.51 -23.89
CA VAL A 41 7.88 -6.42 -24.60
C VAL A 41 8.93 -7.36 -24.01
N ASP A 42 9.03 -7.42 -22.69
CA ASP A 42 9.96 -8.29 -21.96
C ASP A 42 9.32 -8.84 -20.69
N PRO A 43 8.54 -9.93 -20.80
CA PRO A 43 7.85 -10.53 -19.66
C PRO A 43 8.81 -11.09 -18.62
N ASN A 44 9.98 -11.58 -19.04
CA ASN A 44 10.93 -12.24 -18.12
C ASN A 44 11.59 -11.22 -17.20
N VAL A 45 12.18 -10.14 -17.75
CA VAL A 45 12.83 -9.10 -16.95
C VAL A 45 11.82 -8.36 -16.10
N THR A 46 10.65 -8.04 -16.66
CA THR A 46 9.61 -7.30 -15.93
C THR A 46 9.07 -8.12 -14.75
N MET A 47 8.86 -9.43 -14.91
CA MET A 47 8.44 -10.31 -13.82
C MET A 47 9.50 -10.41 -12.71
N LEU A 48 10.79 -10.47 -13.07
CA LEU A 48 11.88 -10.43 -12.09
C LEU A 48 11.90 -9.12 -11.31
N ALA A 49 11.71 -7.98 -11.98
CA ALA A 49 11.68 -6.67 -11.34
C ALA A 49 10.50 -6.52 -10.37
N ILE A 50 9.30 -6.97 -10.77
CA ILE A 50 8.12 -6.99 -9.89
C ILE A 50 8.41 -7.84 -8.65
N ALA A 51 8.93 -9.05 -8.81
CA ALA A 51 9.26 -9.92 -7.69
C ALA A 51 10.36 -9.34 -6.78
N HIS A 52 11.34 -8.66 -7.35
CA HIS A 52 12.39 -7.97 -6.58
C HIS A 52 11.80 -6.88 -5.67
N MET A 53 10.91 -6.04 -6.20
CA MET A 53 10.21 -5.03 -5.42
C MET A 53 9.36 -5.67 -4.31
N MET A 54 8.66 -6.77 -4.61
CA MET A 54 7.86 -7.49 -3.63
C MET A 54 8.70 -8.11 -2.51
N LYS A 55 9.87 -8.67 -2.83
CA LYS A 55 10.82 -9.20 -1.83
C LYS A 55 11.36 -8.11 -0.90
N LYS A 56 11.61 -6.91 -1.43
CA LYS A 56 12.05 -5.75 -0.64
C LYS A 56 10.93 -5.14 0.20
N LYS A 57 9.67 -5.48 -0.07
CA LYS A 57 8.46 -4.80 0.38
C LYS A 57 8.39 -3.38 -0.19
N ILE A 58 7.18 -2.92 -0.52
CA ILE A 58 7.00 -1.52 -0.91
C ILE A 58 7.08 -0.65 0.34
N ILE A 59 8.21 0.02 0.49
CA ILE A 59 8.46 0.90 1.63
C ILE A 59 7.69 2.20 1.42
N MET A 60 6.98 2.66 2.45
CA MET A 60 6.26 3.92 2.40
C MET A 60 7.24 5.09 2.21
N PRO A 61 7.00 6.04 1.30
CA PRO A 61 7.93 7.13 1.03
C PRO A 61 8.33 7.93 2.27
N MET A 62 7.38 8.14 3.19
CA MET A 62 7.56 8.90 4.43
C MET A 62 8.00 8.06 5.63
N HIS A 63 8.52 6.84 5.44
CA HIS A 63 8.93 5.95 6.53
C HIS A 63 10.04 6.52 7.45
N LEU A 64 10.75 7.55 7.02
CA LEU A 64 11.80 8.25 7.79
C LEU A 64 11.35 9.63 8.29
N ILE A 65 10.04 9.93 8.29
CA ILE A 65 9.55 11.19 8.88
C ILE A 65 9.99 11.28 10.35
N TYR A 66 10.45 12.46 10.75
CA TYR A 66 10.85 12.78 12.12
C TYR A 66 10.36 14.18 12.47
N ASP A 67 9.80 14.34 13.67
CA ASP A 67 9.22 15.60 14.13
C ASP A 67 10.13 16.36 15.13
N GLY A 68 11.35 15.86 15.36
CA GLY A 68 12.29 16.44 16.32
C GLY A 68 12.13 15.91 17.76
N GLN A 69 11.14 15.03 18.03
CA GLN A 69 10.86 14.54 19.38
C GLN A 69 10.68 13.03 19.43
N ASP A 70 9.87 12.47 18.52
CA ASP A 70 9.50 11.06 18.53
C ASP A 70 10.22 10.29 17.41
N PRO A 71 11.20 9.42 17.75
CA PRO A 71 11.92 8.64 16.76
C PRO A 71 11.05 7.58 16.05
N ASN A 72 9.87 7.26 16.59
CA ASN A 72 8.94 6.26 16.05
C ASN A 72 7.68 6.90 15.46
N ILE A 73 7.72 8.20 15.14
CA ILE A 73 6.55 8.97 14.69
C ILE A 73 5.85 8.35 13.46
N PHE A 74 6.61 7.73 12.55
CA PHE A 74 6.04 7.00 11.42
C PHE A 74 5.20 5.80 11.86
N GLU A 75 5.74 4.98 12.78
CA GLU A 75 5.05 3.79 13.29
C GLU A 75 3.75 4.20 14.00
N HIS A 76 3.82 5.19 14.88
CA HIS A 76 2.64 5.71 15.57
C HIS A 76 1.61 6.29 14.60
N PHE A 77 2.02 7.07 13.60
CA PHE A 77 1.12 7.61 12.58
C PHE A 77 0.45 6.49 11.77
N SER A 78 1.23 5.49 11.36
CA SER A 78 0.74 4.35 10.59
C SER A 78 -0.27 3.51 11.38
N ALA A 79 -0.05 3.33 12.68
CA ALA A 79 -0.97 2.60 13.57
C ALA A 79 -2.34 3.30 13.68
N ILE A 80 -2.36 4.63 13.77
CA ILE A 80 -3.61 5.39 13.73
C ILE A 80 -4.31 5.21 12.37
N GLY A 81 -3.56 5.27 11.27
CA GLY A 81 -4.09 5.06 9.92
C GLY A 81 -4.74 3.68 9.74
N GLU A 82 -4.07 2.64 10.24
CA GLU A 82 -4.56 1.25 10.26
C GLU A 82 -5.85 1.16 11.09
N ARG A 83 -5.84 1.70 12.31
CA ARG A 83 -6.97 1.68 13.25
C ARG A 83 -8.20 2.40 12.70
N GLN A 84 -8.00 3.52 12.00
CA GLN A 84 -9.08 4.30 11.38
C GLN A 84 -9.54 3.71 10.03
N GLY A 85 -8.90 2.63 9.56
CA GLY A 85 -9.21 2.00 8.28
C GLY A 85 -8.86 2.88 7.07
N ILE A 86 -7.90 3.79 7.21
CA ILE A 86 -7.49 4.70 6.12
C ILE A 86 -6.60 3.97 5.11
N TYR A 87 -5.59 3.26 5.63
CA TYR A 87 -4.72 2.37 4.87
C TYR A 87 -4.33 1.24 5.79
N THR A 88 -4.52 0.00 5.34
CA THR A 88 -4.39 -1.18 6.20
C THR A 88 -3.55 -2.24 5.50
N SER A 89 -3.08 -3.22 6.26
CA SER A 89 -2.42 -4.40 5.71
C SER A 89 -3.33 -5.18 4.73
N GLN A 90 -4.66 -5.11 4.91
CA GLN A 90 -5.64 -5.66 3.97
C GLN A 90 -5.64 -4.90 2.64
N HIS A 91 -5.66 -3.56 2.68
CA HIS A 91 -5.56 -2.75 1.47
C HIS A 91 -4.27 -3.04 0.69
N TYR A 92 -3.15 -3.31 1.38
CA TYR A 92 -1.91 -3.73 0.71
C TYR A 92 -2.10 -5.05 -0.08
N ALA A 93 -2.74 -6.05 0.52
CA ALA A 93 -3.04 -7.30 -0.18
C ALA A 93 -3.99 -7.10 -1.38
N GLU A 94 -5.00 -6.24 -1.23
CA GLU A 94 -5.94 -5.90 -2.31
C GLU A 94 -5.27 -5.18 -3.47
N ILE A 95 -4.32 -4.28 -3.20
CA ILE A 95 -3.51 -3.62 -4.24
C ILE A 95 -2.69 -4.65 -5.01
N LEU A 96 -2.10 -5.64 -4.33
CA LEU A 96 -1.38 -6.73 -5.01
C LEU A 96 -2.29 -7.53 -5.92
N ASP A 97 -3.47 -7.96 -5.44
CA ASP A 97 -4.44 -8.69 -6.26
C ASP A 97 -4.92 -7.87 -7.46
N PHE A 98 -5.17 -6.58 -7.26
CA PHE A 98 -5.53 -5.68 -8.33
C PHE A 98 -4.48 -5.70 -9.45
N PHE A 99 -3.19 -5.53 -9.12
CA PHE A 99 -2.14 -5.49 -10.14
C PHE A 99 -1.87 -6.86 -10.78
N ILE A 100 -1.93 -7.95 -10.00
CA ILE A 100 -1.83 -9.32 -10.53
C ILE A 100 -2.94 -9.56 -11.57
N THR A 101 -4.17 -9.15 -11.26
CA THR A 101 -5.32 -9.29 -12.15
C THR A 101 -5.23 -8.34 -13.34
N ARG A 102 -4.90 -7.06 -13.10
CA ARG A 102 -4.85 -6.00 -14.11
C ARG A 102 -3.81 -6.28 -15.18
N TRP A 103 -2.66 -6.83 -14.80
CA TRP A 103 -1.61 -7.25 -15.72
C TRP A 103 -1.74 -8.71 -16.18
N LYS A 104 -2.80 -9.41 -15.73
CA LYS A 104 -3.09 -10.82 -16.07
C LYS A 104 -1.90 -11.75 -15.81
N LEU A 105 -1.17 -11.51 -14.72
CA LEU A 105 0.09 -12.22 -14.47
C LEU A 105 -0.11 -13.74 -14.43
N GLU A 106 -1.23 -14.23 -13.88
CA GLU A 106 -1.54 -15.67 -13.84
C GLU A 106 -1.58 -16.35 -15.22
N LYS A 107 -1.90 -15.58 -16.27
CA LYS A 107 -2.01 -16.05 -17.65
C LYS A 107 -0.77 -15.72 -18.48
N LEU A 108 0.31 -15.25 -17.85
CA LEU A 108 1.54 -14.90 -18.55
C LEU A 108 2.28 -16.19 -18.98
N GLU A 109 2.51 -16.31 -20.28
CA GLU A 109 3.21 -17.45 -20.90
C GLU A 109 4.64 -17.06 -21.29
N GLY A 110 5.47 -18.04 -21.69
CA GLY A 110 6.84 -17.77 -22.16
C GLY A 110 7.84 -17.36 -21.07
N LEU A 111 7.49 -17.52 -19.80
CA LEU A 111 8.40 -17.31 -18.67
C LEU A 111 9.36 -18.49 -18.51
N ILE A 112 10.66 -18.19 -18.36
CA ILE A 112 11.72 -19.20 -18.22
C ILE A 112 12.51 -19.02 -16.92
N GLY A 113 13.07 -20.13 -16.43
CA GLY A 113 14.03 -20.13 -15.31
C GLY A 113 13.57 -19.36 -14.07
N GLU A 114 14.32 -18.32 -13.71
CA GLU A 114 14.03 -17.48 -12.54
C GLU A 114 12.75 -16.67 -12.66
N ALA A 115 12.36 -16.27 -13.87
CA ALA A 115 11.16 -15.48 -14.07
C ALA A 115 9.89 -16.29 -13.76
N ARG A 116 9.90 -17.60 -14.02
CA ARG A 116 8.81 -18.50 -13.62
C ARG A 116 8.68 -18.62 -12.10
N ARG A 117 9.80 -18.73 -11.38
CA ARG A 117 9.79 -18.74 -9.90
C ARG A 117 9.34 -17.39 -9.32
N ALA A 118 9.74 -16.29 -9.96
CA ALA A 118 9.30 -14.94 -9.60
C ALA A 118 7.78 -14.78 -9.77
N HIS A 119 7.22 -15.30 -10.86
CA HIS A 119 5.78 -15.37 -11.10
C HIS A 119 5.05 -16.14 -10.00
N ASP A 120 5.45 -17.39 -9.72
CA ASP A 120 4.82 -18.22 -8.69
C ASP A 120 4.88 -17.54 -7.31
N TYR A 121 6.00 -16.85 -7.00
CA TYR A 121 6.14 -16.07 -5.77
C TYR A 121 5.16 -14.90 -5.70
N VAL A 122 5.04 -14.10 -6.77
CA VAL A 122 4.19 -12.91 -6.80
C VAL A 122 2.72 -13.29 -6.77
N CYS A 123 2.28 -14.24 -7.61
CA CYS A 123 0.89 -14.71 -7.63
C CYS A 123 0.49 -15.39 -6.30
N GLY A 124 1.43 -16.02 -5.60
CA GLY A 124 1.18 -16.60 -4.27
C GLY A 124 1.24 -15.61 -3.10
N LEU A 125 1.56 -14.33 -3.33
CA LEU A 125 1.82 -13.35 -2.27
C LEU A 125 0.55 -12.82 -1.59
N PRO A 126 -0.54 -12.44 -2.30
CA PRO A 126 -1.74 -11.91 -1.67
C PRO A 126 -2.33 -12.78 -0.54
N PRO A 127 -2.52 -14.11 -0.70
CA PRO A 127 -3.04 -14.93 0.40
C PRO A 127 -2.06 -15.03 1.58
N ARG A 128 -0.75 -14.95 1.33
CA ARG A 128 0.27 -14.93 2.40
C ARG A 128 0.19 -13.65 3.22
N VAL A 129 0.04 -12.50 2.57
CA VAL A 129 -0.12 -11.20 3.25
C VAL A 129 -1.36 -11.21 4.14
N ARG A 130 -2.51 -11.66 3.62
CA ARG A 130 -3.75 -11.77 4.41
C ARG A 130 -3.61 -12.67 5.62
N LYS A 131 -2.91 -13.81 5.47
CA LYS A 131 -2.68 -14.75 6.58
C LYS A 131 -1.70 -14.21 7.63
N LEU A 132 -0.77 -13.35 7.24
CA LEU A 132 0.12 -12.66 8.18
C LEU A 132 -0.64 -11.59 8.96
N GLU A 133 -1.52 -10.84 8.30
CA GLU A 133 -2.39 -9.84 8.95
C GLU A 133 -3.28 -10.50 10.02
N SER A 134 -3.97 -11.60 9.69
CA SER A 134 -4.83 -12.30 10.67
C SER A 134 -4.09 -12.91 11.86
N ARG A 135 -2.77 -13.10 11.75
CA ARG A 135 -1.90 -13.61 12.81
C ARG A 135 -1.14 -12.54 13.56
N ALA A 136 -1.05 -11.33 13.01
CA ALA A 136 -0.44 -10.21 13.71
C ALA A 136 -1.26 -9.97 14.98
N LYS A 137 -0.60 -10.02 16.14
CA LYS A 137 -1.24 -9.59 17.39
C LYS A 137 -1.75 -8.17 17.14
N LYS A 138 -3.06 -7.94 17.33
CA LYS A 138 -3.60 -6.58 17.36
C LYS A 138 -2.75 -5.80 18.35
N ILE A 139 -1.99 -4.84 17.84
CA ILE A 139 -1.16 -3.98 18.68
C ILE A 139 -2.10 -3.39 19.71
N GLU A 140 -1.78 -3.57 20.99
CA GLU A 140 -2.64 -3.03 22.04
C GLU A 140 -2.73 -1.52 21.88
N PRO A 141 -3.93 -0.93 21.99
CA PRO A 141 -4.10 0.50 21.80
C PRO A 141 -3.22 1.27 22.78
N ARG A 142 -2.38 2.17 22.29
CA ARG A 142 -1.52 3.00 23.15
C ARG A 142 -1.85 4.47 22.96
N GLN A 143 -1.83 5.20 24.07
CA GLN A 143 -1.92 6.66 23.99
C GLN A 143 -0.55 7.21 23.57
N VAL A 144 -0.54 7.89 22.43
CA VAL A 144 0.67 8.53 21.87
C VAL A 144 0.42 10.03 21.77
N LYS A 145 1.41 10.84 22.15
CA LYS A 145 1.37 12.30 21.96
C LYS A 145 1.88 12.64 20.58
N PHE A 146 1.16 13.49 19.85
CA PHE A 146 1.59 13.98 18.54
C PHE A 146 1.86 15.48 18.57
N SER A 147 3.07 15.88 18.20
CA SER A 147 3.48 17.29 18.11
C SER A 147 2.61 18.08 17.13
N TRP A 148 2.14 17.45 16.04
CA TRP A 148 1.29 18.04 15.00
C TRP A 148 -0.07 18.55 15.50
N ILE A 149 -0.51 18.05 16.66
CA ILE A 149 -1.77 18.45 17.33
C ILE A 149 -1.51 18.97 18.73
N PHE A 150 -0.41 19.71 18.92
CA PHE A 150 -0.05 20.36 20.19
C PHE A 150 0.15 19.37 21.34
N ASN A 151 0.81 18.24 21.07
CA ASN A 151 1.09 17.17 22.04
C ASN A 151 -0.16 16.55 22.70
N LYS A 152 -1.32 16.68 22.06
CA LYS A 152 -2.52 15.94 22.46
C LYS A 152 -2.30 14.44 22.30
N GLN A 153 -2.89 13.67 23.21
CA GLN A 153 -2.86 12.22 23.16
C GLN A 153 -3.95 11.68 22.22
N VAL A 154 -3.56 10.72 21.39
CA VAL A 154 -4.45 9.98 20.52
C VAL A 154 -4.15 8.49 20.67
N THR A 155 -5.19 7.67 20.51
CA THR A 155 -5.06 6.22 20.54
C THR A 155 -4.50 5.73 19.21
N ALA A 156 -3.23 5.34 19.21
CA ALA A 156 -2.60 4.56 18.16
C ALA A 156 -2.95 3.08 18.31
#